data_AF-A0A0E9LT60-F1
#
_entry.id   AF-A0A0E9LT60-F1
#
_cell.length_a   1.000
_cell.length_b   1.000
_cell.length_c   1.000
_cell.angle_alpha   90.00
_cell.angle_beta   90.00
_cell.angle_gamma   90.00
#
_symmetry.space_group_name_H-M   'P 1'
#
loop_
_entity.id
_entity.type
_entity.pdbx_description
1 polymer ?
#
loop_
_entity_poly.entity_id
_entity_poly.type
_entity_poly.pdbx_seq_one_letter_code
_entity_poly.pdbx_strand_id
1 'polypeptide(L)'
;MKTKLLYAISFLFFAGLLMVGCEQSWNEGSLELEGDVTIKSFVVDGVEGEINEKEGTIDVKVPDGTNLTNLSVQIDVPDGVVMTPDIRSIQDFSSPIVVKLVNGNIYNDYIITVTELFYIGFLSTSLSVEAILEDDEKAAAEWFFSNYENGEFVSFEDVQSGEVDLAKYRVLWWYFDQSAELPEIALDNTVLASVNDFYKSGGGLLLNSHACRYLWSLGRIGIQVPMVIGSGEGFENSDTWGIGVTLRPENGGWAHDVSNHPVYSGISMNEDGDGYKWFPVIGPGWKEDHNHVMENMPGYFGIGPNDNPEIYVAFTEGLQAEWLGVWAGIRDYWMAGVVEFLPTEQYQGRAIYQGIGGFEFNQNAQGEINPDGVNAYQANIYRFTRNSLNYLARRK
;
A
#
# COMPACT_ATOMS: atom_id res chain seq x y z
N MET A 1 29.90 -17.70 94.14
CA MET A 1 31.21 -17.34 94.76
C MET A 1 31.43 -15.84 94.55
N LYS A 2 31.45 -15.09 95.65
CA LYS A 2 32.07 -13.77 95.94
C LYS A 2 32.53 -12.81 94.80
N THR A 3 31.84 -11.66 94.71
CA THR A 3 32.29 -10.24 94.81
C THR A 3 33.35 -9.58 93.89
N LYS A 4 33.01 -8.37 93.40
CA LYS A 4 33.67 -7.01 93.48
C LYS A 4 33.62 -6.28 92.11
N LEU A 5 32.86 -5.19 91.92
CA LEU A 5 33.02 -3.77 92.33
C LEU A 5 34.14 -3.02 91.56
N LEU A 6 33.81 -2.01 90.74
CA LEU A 6 34.19 -0.58 90.92
C LEU A 6 33.69 0.36 89.79
N TYR A 7 33.39 1.60 90.19
CA TYR A 7 32.89 2.77 89.44
C TYR A 7 33.95 3.48 88.59
N ALA A 8 33.52 4.23 87.57
CA ALA A 8 34.05 5.58 87.27
C ALA A 8 33.07 6.41 86.41
N ILE A 9 32.69 7.57 86.97
CA ILE A 9 31.97 8.68 86.33
C ILE A 9 33.03 9.63 85.74
N SER A 10 32.83 10.18 84.53
CA SER A 10 33.12 11.61 84.26
C SER A 10 32.59 12.14 82.92
N PHE A 11 32.04 13.34 83.02
CA PHE A 11 31.52 14.34 82.09
C PHE A 11 32.42 14.77 80.90
N LEU A 12 31.78 15.20 79.80
CA LEU A 12 32.17 16.25 78.81
C LEU A 12 30.99 16.38 77.81
N PHE A 13 30.12 17.39 77.76
CA PHE A 13 30.19 18.85 77.51
C PHE A 13 30.70 19.27 76.10
N PHE A 14 29.93 20.15 75.44
CA PHE A 14 30.07 20.78 74.10
C PHE A 14 29.72 19.88 72.89
N ALA A 15 28.94 20.28 71.88
CA ALA A 15 28.55 21.61 71.42
C ALA A 15 27.18 21.54 70.71
N GLY A 16 26.34 22.56 70.89
CA GLY A 16 25.14 22.76 70.08
C GLY A 16 25.52 23.13 68.65
N LEU A 17 25.10 22.32 67.69
CA LEU A 17 24.85 22.79 66.33
C LEU A 17 23.38 23.17 66.24
N LEU A 18 23.15 24.47 66.05
CA LEU A 18 21.91 25.02 65.57
C LEU A 18 21.63 24.41 64.19
N MET A 19 20.74 23.42 64.13
CA MET A 19 20.09 23.04 62.88
C MET A 19 19.13 24.18 62.54
N VAL A 20 19.65 25.19 61.84
CA VAL A 20 18.81 26.06 61.02
C VAL A 20 18.27 25.15 59.91
N GLY A 21 17.11 24.54 60.16
CA GLY A 21 16.31 24.03 59.08
C GLY A 21 15.94 25.22 58.21
N CYS A 22 16.46 25.27 56.99
CA CYS A 22 15.78 26.03 55.95
C CYS A 22 14.39 25.40 55.82
N GLU A 23 13.35 26.05 56.37
CA GLU A 23 12.05 26.00 55.72
C GLU A 23 12.27 26.59 54.33
N GLN A 24 12.61 25.75 53.36
CA GLN A 24 12.25 26.05 51.98
C GLN A 24 10.73 26.00 51.97
N SER A 25 10.12 27.17 52.17
CA SER A 25 8.74 27.39 51.77
C SER A 25 8.69 27.02 50.29
N TRP A 26 8.11 25.85 50.00
CA TRP A 26 7.58 25.59 48.69
C TRP A 26 6.60 26.72 48.46
N ASN A 27 6.96 27.69 47.61
CA ASN A 27 5.94 28.49 46.95
C ASN A 27 5.17 27.47 46.12
N GLU A 28 4.14 26.87 46.71
CA GLU A 28 3.04 26.26 45.98
C GLU A 28 2.45 27.39 45.13
N GLY A 29 3.06 27.68 43.98
CA GLY A 29 2.31 28.18 42.86
C GLY A 29 1.20 27.16 42.67
N SER A 30 -0.03 27.58 42.95
CA SER A 30 -1.20 26.73 43.00
C SER A 30 -1.22 25.79 41.79
N LEU A 31 -1.08 24.49 42.02
CA LEU A 31 -1.27 23.49 40.97
C LEU A 31 -2.74 23.54 40.56
N GLU A 32 -3.04 24.30 39.51
CA GLU A 32 -4.34 24.35 38.85
C GLU A 32 -4.56 23.06 38.07
N LEU A 33 -5.24 22.10 38.71
CA LEU A 33 -5.56 20.77 38.17
C LEU A 33 -7.02 20.63 37.73
N GLU A 34 -7.83 21.69 37.87
CA GLU A 34 -9.24 21.70 37.44
C GLU A 34 -9.43 22.14 35.98
N GLY A 35 -8.34 22.41 35.26
CA GLY A 35 -8.37 22.78 33.84
C GLY A 35 -8.87 21.64 32.95
N ASP A 36 -9.55 21.99 31.86
CA ASP A 36 -9.99 21.08 30.80
C ASP A 36 -9.26 21.44 29.50
N VAL A 37 -8.80 20.41 28.79
CA VAL A 37 -8.07 20.50 27.50
C VAL A 37 -8.69 19.59 26.43
N THR A 38 -9.89 19.07 26.68
CA THR A 38 -10.64 18.20 25.76
C THR A 38 -11.14 19.01 24.56
N ILE A 39 -11.01 18.49 23.34
CA ILE A 39 -11.55 19.15 22.14
C ILE A 39 -13.01 18.73 21.97
N LYS A 40 -13.92 19.70 21.93
CA LYS A 40 -15.37 19.42 21.85
C LYS A 40 -15.84 19.20 20.42
N SER A 41 -15.26 19.95 19.47
CA SER A 41 -15.50 19.77 18.04
C SER A 41 -14.29 20.22 17.24
N PHE A 42 -14.08 19.58 16.11
CA PHE A 42 -13.04 19.90 15.15
C PHE A 42 -13.62 19.78 13.74
N VAL A 43 -13.51 20.82 12.94
CA VAL A 43 -14.06 20.88 11.59
C VAL A 43 -13.02 21.46 10.65
N VAL A 44 -12.81 20.80 9.51
CA VAL A 44 -11.91 21.26 8.44
C VAL A 44 -12.71 21.45 7.17
N ASP A 45 -12.73 22.69 6.65
CA ASP A 45 -13.51 23.08 5.45
C ASP A 45 -14.98 22.59 5.47
N GLY A 46 -15.60 22.60 6.65
CA GLY A 46 -16.99 22.19 6.85
C GLY A 46 -17.20 20.68 7.08
N VAL A 47 -16.13 19.88 7.09
CA VAL A 47 -16.16 18.45 7.38
C VAL A 47 -15.79 18.23 8.85
N GLU A 48 -16.67 17.56 9.59
CA GLU A 48 -16.44 17.21 11.00
C GLU A 48 -15.38 16.11 11.13
N GLY A 49 -14.48 16.29 12.10
CA GLY A 49 -13.44 15.32 12.44
C GLY A 49 -13.90 14.34 13.51
N GLU A 50 -13.43 13.11 13.41
CA GLU A 50 -13.57 12.10 14.45
C GLU A 50 -12.49 12.31 15.50
N ILE A 51 -12.89 12.58 16.75
CA ILE A 51 -11.97 12.85 17.86
C ILE A 51 -11.86 11.60 18.74
N ASN A 52 -10.64 11.07 18.87
CA ASN A 52 -10.33 10.00 19.80
C ASN A 52 -9.56 10.56 21.00
N GLU A 53 -10.30 10.86 22.07
CA GLU A 53 -9.75 11.45 23.29
C GLU A 53 -8.76 10.54 24.03
N LYS A 54 -8.90 9.22 23.87
CA LYS A 54 -8.01 8.26 24.54
C LYS A 54 -6.64 8.19 23.87
N GLU A 55 -6.61 8.31 22.56
CA GLU A 55 -5.39 8.22 21.75
C GLU A 55 -4.79 9.60 21.44
N GLY A 56 -5.55 10.68 21.66
CA GLY A 56 -5.13 12.03 21.30
C GLY A 56 -5.03 12.18 19.79
N THR A 57 -6.01 11.67 19.05
CA THR A 57 -6.04 11.79 17.58
C THR A 57 -7.32 12.47 17.10
N ILE A 58 -7.20 13.14 15.96
CA ILE A 58 -8.33 13.67 15.21
C ILE A 58 -8.17 13.29 13.75
N ASP A 59 -9.13 12.56 13.20
CA ASP A 59 -9.14 12.12 11.81
C ASP A 59 -10.26 12.83 11.03
N VAL A 60 -9.91 13.49 9.92
CA VAL A 60 -10.88 14.15 9.05
C VAL A 60 -10.78 13.59 7.63
N LYS A 61 -11.92 13.20 7.07
CA LYS A 61 -12.06 12.62 5.72
C LYS A 61 -12.72 13.62 4.78
N VAL A 62 -11.92 14.51 4.17
CA VAL A 62 -12.43 15.54 3.24
C VAL A 62 -12.79 14.94 1.87
N PRO A 63 -13.66 15.56 1.06
CA PRO A 63 -13.98 15.07 -0.27
C PRO A 63 -12.75 14.81 -1.15
N ASP A 64 -12.84 13.81 -2.03
CA ASP A 64 -11.78 13.50 -2.99
C ASP A 64 -11.45 14.72 -3.88
N GLY A 65 -10.16 15.05 -4.00
CA GLY A 65 -9.66 16.18 -4.79
C GLY A 65 -9.52 17.49 -4.02
N THR A 66 -9.82 17.50 -2.72
CA THR A 66 -9.60 18.65 -1.84
C THR A 66 -8.11 19.03 -1.77
N ASN A 67 -7.77 20.32 -1.93
CA ASN A 67 -6.39 20.79 -1.77
C ASN A 67 -6.00 20.87 -0.29
N LEU A 68 -5.23 19.89 0.20
CA LEU A 68 -4.84 19.79 1.60
C LEU A 68 -3.89 20.88 2.10
N THR A 69 -3.28 21.69 1.22
CA THR A 69 -2.30 22.72 1.60
C THR A 69 -2.93 24.04 2.07
N ASN A 70 -4.26 24.16 1.96
CA ASN A 70 -4.96 25.42 2.18
C ASN A 70 -6.38 25.16 2.74
N LEU A 71 -6.45 24.65 3.96
CA LEU A 71 -7.72 24.28 4.61
C LEU A 71 -8.02 25.19 5.81
N SER A 72 -9.28 25.61 5.94
CA SER A 72 -9.77 26.36 7.11
C SER A 72 -10.13 25.41 8.25
N VAL A 73 -9.83 25.82 9.48
CA VAL A 73 -10.05 25.03 10.70
C VAL A 73 -11.02 25.76 11.64
N GLN A 74 -12.01 25.04 12.14
CA GLN A 74 -12.85 25.47 13.26
C GLN A 74 -12.67 24.46 14.39
N ILE A 75 -12.32 24.94 15.58
CA ILE A 75 -12.07 24.10 16.74
C ILE A 75 -12.72 24.72 17.97
N ASP A 76 -13.50 23.92 18.69
CA ASP A 76 -14.08 24.28 19.99
C ASP A 76 -13.25 23.69 21.12
N VAL A 77 -12.62 24.57 21.90
CA VAL A 77 -11.82 24.22 23.08
C VAL A 77 -12.35 24.97 24.30
N PRO A 78 -12.17 24.42 25.52
CA PRO A 78 -12.52 25.11 26.75
C PRO A 78 -11.89 26.50 26.89
N ASP A 79 -12.56 27.38 27.63
CA ASP A 79 -12.03 28.71 27.97
C ASP A 79 -10.70 28.59 28.72
N GLY A 80 -9.76 29.49 28.40
CA GLY A 80 -8.43 29.52 29.03
C GLY A 80 -7.38 28.60 28.40
N VAL A 81 -7.76 27.74 27.45
CA VAL A 81 -6.82 26.87 26.73
C VAL A 81 -5.89 27.69 25.83
N VAL A 82 -4.59 27.50 26.03
CA VAL A 82 -3.53 27.95 25.12
C VAL A 82 -3.19 26.79 24.17
N MET A 83 -3.18 27.08 22.88
CA MET A 83 -2.94 26.10 21.81
C MET A 83 -1.61 26.39 21.11
N THR A 84 -0.79 25.37 20.87
CA THR A 84 0.51 25.52 20.20
C THR A 84 0.83 24.34 19.28
N PRO A 85 1.07 24.56 17.97
CA PRO A 85 0.88 25.82 17.25
C PRO A 85 -0.59 26.25 17.24
N ASP A 86 -0.87 27.54 17.03
CA ASP A 86 -2.25 27.98 16.81
C ASP A 86 -2.69 27.59 15.38
N ILE A 87 -3.66 26.68 15.28
CA ILE A 87 -4.17 26.14 14.03
C ILE A 87 -5.46 26.83 13.55
N ARG A 88 -5.94 27.90 14.20
CA ARG A 88 -7.22 28.56 13.84
C ARG A 88 -7.17 29.39 12.54
N SER A 89 -6.00 29.56 11.96
CA SER A 89 -5.86 30.09 10.60
C SER A 89 -5.93 28.97 9.55
N ILE A 90 -5.83 29.34 8.28
CA ILE A 90 -5.59 28.36 7.20
C ILE A 90 -4.34 27.54 7.52
N GLN A 91 -4.43 26.22 7.36
CA GLN A 91 -3.35 25.26 7.60
C GLN A 91 -3.06 24.40 6.36
N ASP A 92 -1.85 23.85 6.34
CA ASP A 92 -1.40 22.81 5.41
C ASP A 92 -1.39 21.46 6.14
N PHE A 93 -2.29 20.56 5.73
CA PHE A 93 -2.41 19.19 6.24
C PHE A 93 -1.83 18.15 5.27
N SER A 94 -0.93 18.54 4.38
CA SER A 94 -0.14 17.58 3.58
C SER A 94 0.69 16.61 4.44
N SER A 95 0.86 16.93 5.73
CA SER A 95 1.36 16.04 6.76
C SER A 95 0.56 16.23 8.06
N PRO A 96 0.51 15.22 8.95
CA PRO A 96 -0.17 15.36 10.23
C PRO A 96 0.38 16.53 11.06
N ILE A 97 -0.51 17.30 11.68
CA ILE A 97 -0.16 18.39 12.58
C ILE A 97 -0.30 17.92 14.01
N VAL A 98 0.75 18.09 14.82
CA VAL A 98 0.68 17.86 16.27
C VAL A 98 0.40 19.18 16.96
N VAL A 99 -0.66 19.23 17.77
CA VAL A 99 -1.04 20.41 18.54
C VAL A 99 -1.07 20.10 20.04
N LYS A 100 -0.48 20.98 20.84
CA LYS A 100 -0.50 20.93 22.29
C LYS A 100 -1.53 21.92 22.84
N LEU A 101 -2.46 21.42 23.64
CA LEU A 101 -3.40 22.22 24.42
C LEU A 101 -2.93 22.28 25.87
N VAL A 102 -2.93 23.47 26.46
CA VAL A 102 -2.52 23.70 27.84
C VAL A 102 -3.55 24.57 28.54
N ASN A 103 -4.02 24.15 29.71
CA ASN A 103 -4.90 24.91 30.60
C ASN A 103 -4.38 24.80 32.04
N GLY A 104 -3.73 25.84 32.54
CA GLY A 104 -3.01 25.80 33.81
C GLY A 104 -1.88 24.77 33.77
N ASN A 105 -1.96 23.74 34.62
CA ASN A 105 -0.98 22.64 34.65
C ASN A 105 -1.47 21.38 33.92
N ILE A 106 -2.67 21.41 33.34
CA ILE A 106 -3.22 20.31 32.54
C ILE A 106 -2.85 20.53 31.08
N TYR A 107 -2.42 19.47 30.40
CA TYR A 107 -2.12 19.51 28.97
C TYR A 107 -2.50 18.21 28.28
N ASN A 108 -2.80 18.31 26.99
CA ASN A 108 -2.97 17.16 26.11
C ASN A 108 -2.39 17.47 24.73
N ASP A 109 -1.86 16.44 24.06
CA ASP A 109 -1.35 16.55 22.70
C ASP A 109 -2.31 15.82 21.75
N TYR A 110 -2.69 16.48 20.66
CA TYR A 110 -3.50 15.87 19.60
C TYR A 110 -2.70 15.77 18.31
N ILE A 111 -2.80 14.62 17.64
CA ILE A 111 -2.31 14.41 16.28
C ILE A 111 -3.50 14.54 15.33
N ILE A 112 -3.47 15.56 14.49
CA ILE A 112 -4.54 15.85 13.53
C ILE A 112 -4.11 15.34 12.16
N THR A 113 -4.91 14.45 11.60
CA THR A 113 -4.71 13.86 10.28
C THR A 113 -5.89 14.20 9.39
N VAL A 114 -5.65 14.92 8.30
CA VAL A 114 -6.66 15.17 7.27
C VAL A 114 -6.29 14.37 6.04
N THR A 115 -7.22 13.54 5.58
CA THR A 115 -7.05 12.70 4.39
C THR A 115 -8.25 12.83 3.48
N GLU A 116 -8.05 12.59 2.20
CA GLU A 116 -9.16 12.55 1.24
C GLU A 116 -9.94 11.24 1.39
N LEU A 117 -11.27 11.31 1.32
CA LEU A 117 -12.15 10.16 1.20
C LEU A 117 -12.23 9.74 -0.26
N PHE A 118 -11.63 8.60 -0.59
CA PHE A 118 -11.67 8.02 -1.92
C PHE A 118 -11.96 6.53 -1.84
N TYR A 119 -12.41 5.94 -2.95
CA TYR A 119 -12.76 4.52 -3.00
C TYR A 119 -11.89 3.75 -4.00
N ILE A 120 -11.75 2.45 -3.75
CA ILE A 120 -11.13 1.48 -4.67
C ILE A 120 -12.18 0.43 -5.01
N GLY A 121 -12.44 0.22 -6.31
CA GLY A 121 -13.36 -0.81 -6.77
C GLY A 121 -12.65 -2.14 -6.99
N PHE A 122 -13.13 -3.22 -6.37
CA PHE A 122 -12.77 -4.59 -6.73
C PHE A 122 -13.69 -5.03 -7.87
N LEU A 123 -13.17 -5.02 -9.09
CA LEU A 123 -13.90 -5.34 -10.31
C LEU A 123 -13.97 -6.86 -10.50
N SER A 124 -15.16 -7.41 -10.75
CA SER A 124 -15.35 -8.85 -10.87
C SER A 124 -16.46 -9.22 -11.87
N THR A 125 -16.41 -10.44 -12.39
CA THR A 125 -17.51 -11.08 -13.11
C THR A 125 -18.61 -11.59 -12.20
N SER A 126 -18.32 -11.78 -10.92
CA SER A 126 -19.30 -12.18 -9.91
C SER A 126 -20.08 -10.98 -9.38
N LEU A 127 -21.21 -11.23 -8.71
CA LEU A 127 -22.07 -10.18 -8.14
C LEU A 127 -21.71 -9.80 -6.70
N SER A 128 -20.93 -10.63 -6.01
CA SER A 128 -20.43 -10.35 -4.66
C SER A 128 -19.21 -11.21 -4.35
N VAL A 129 -18.52 -10.92 -3.24
CA VAL A 129 -17.41 -11.75 -2.74
C VAL A 129 -17.86 -13.20 -2.54
N GLU A 130 -19.05 -13.43 -1.98
CA GLU A 130 -19.62 -14.76 -1.72
C GLU A 130 -19.87 -15.57 -3.00
N ALA A 131 -20.11 -14.89 -4.13
CA ALA A 131 -20.42 -15.53 -5.40
C ALA A 131 -19.17 -15.96 -6.20
N ILE A 132 -17.97 -15.50 -5.81
CA ILE A 132 -16.71 -15.93 -6.44
C ILE A 132 -16.44 -17.40 -6.10
N LEU A 133 -16.20 -18.22 -7.12
CA LEU A 133 -15.95 -19.66 -6.99
C LEU A 133 -14.49 -20.07 -7.18
N GLU A 134 -13.76 -19.32 -7.99
CA GLU A 134 -12.32 -19.52 -8.24
C GLU A 134 -11.56 -19.09 -6.96
N ASP A 135 -10.67 -19.93 -6.46
CA ASP A 135 -10.11 -19.82 -5.11
C ASP A 135 -9.08 -18.69 -4.97
N ASP A 136 -8.31 -18.39 -6.01
CA ASP A 136 -7.37 -17.26 -6.04
C ASP A 136 -8.10 -15.91 -6.07
N GLU A 137 -9.07 -15.74 -6.96
CA GLU A 137 -9.96 -14.57 -7.03
C GLU A 137 -10.71 -14.36 -5.71
N LYS A 138 -11.18 -15.46 -5.10
CA LYS A 138 -11.89 -15.42 -3.82
C LYS A 138 -10.96 -14.95 -2.70
N ALA A 139 -9.76 -15.53 -2.59
CA ALA A 139 -8.77 -15.15 -1.59
C ALA A 139 -8.28 -13.71 -1.78
N ALA A 140 -8.13 -13.24 -3.02
CA ALA A 140 -7.81 -11.86 -3.35
C ALA A 140 -8.90 -10.89 -2.89
N ALA A 141 -10.18 -11.20 -3.15
CA ALA A 141 -11.31 -10.41 -2.72
C ALA A 141 -11.43 -10.38 -1.19
N GLU A 142 -11.36 -11.53 -0.51
CA GLU A 142 -11.45 -11.60 0.95
C GLU A 142 -10.31 -10.83 1.64
N TRP A 143 -9.09 -10.95 1.11
CA TRP A 143 -7.97 -10.14 1.55
C TRP A 143 -8.23 -8.64 1.35
N PHE A 144 -8.74 -8.24 0.18
CA PHE A 144 -9.03 -6.84 -0.12
C PHE A 144 -10.00 -6.23 0.90
N PHE A 145 -11.17 -6.83 1.07
CA PHE A 145 -12.20 -6.29 1.97
C PHE A 145 -11.84 -6.39 3.45
N SER A 146 -10.90 -7.27 3.82
CA SER A 146 -10.36 -7.31 5.18
C SER A 146 -9.32 -6.21 5.46
N ASN A 147 -8.76 -5.58 4.42
CA ASN A 147 -7.65 -4.62 4.54
C ASN A 147 -7.98 -3.20 4.03
N TYR A 148 -9.09 -3.03 3.31
CA TYR A 148 -9.50 -1.77 2.71
C TYR A 148 -10.93 -1.41 3.08
N GLU A 149 -11.08 -0.58 4.12
CA GLU A 149 -12.39 -0.04 4.54
C GLU A 149 -13.03 0.86 3.48
N ASN A 150 -12.22 1.43 2.59
CA ASN A 150 -12.66 2.20 1.43
C ASN A 150 -12.72 1.38 0.13
N GLY A 151 -12.72 0.06 0.24
CA GLY A 151 -12.96 -0.86 -0.85
C GLY A 151 -14.46 -1.07 -1.09
N GLU A 152 -14.88 -1.11 -2.35
CA GLU A 152 -16.24 -1.52 -2.72
C GLU A 152 -16.19 -2.59 -3.81
N PHE A 153 -17.17 -3.48 -3.78
CA PHE A 153 -17.32 -4.50 -4.80
C PHE A 153 -18.02 -3.90 -6.02
N VAL A 154 -17.47 -4.15 -7.21
CA VAL A 154 -18.01 -3.63 -8.48
C VAL A 154 -18.14 -4.81 -9.45
N SER A 155 -19.36 -5.24 -9.74
CA SER A 155 -19.55 -6.26 -10.78
C SER A 155 -19.55 -5.62 -12.17
N PHE A 156 -19.10 -6.37 -13.19
CA PHE A 156 -19.27 -5.92 -14.57
C PHE A 156 -20.74 -5.75 -14.97
N GLU A 157 -21.66 -6.49 -14.35
CA GLU A 157 -23.11 -6.34 -14.57
C GLU A 157 -23.62 -4.96 -14.07
N ASP A 158 -23.14 -4.50 -12.91
CA ASP A 158 -23.49 -3.18 -12.37
C ASP A 158 -22.91 -2.05 -13.23
N VAL A 159 -21.73 -2.26 -13.81
CA VAL A 159 -21.12 -1.33 -14.77
C VAL A 159 -21.92 -1.30 -16.07
N GLN A 160 -22.35 -2.46 -16.58
CA GLN A 160 -23.14 -2.56 -17.82
C GLN A 160 -24.52 -1.89 -17.66
N SER A 161 -25.17 -2.10 -16.53
CA SER A 161 -26.50 -1.56 -16.22
C SER A 161 -26.48 -0.07 -15.83
N GLY A 162 -25.30 0.46 -15.47
CA GLY A 162 -25.13 1.84 -15.02
C GLY A 162 -25.54 2.05 -13.55
N GLU A 163 -25.64 0.98 -12.76
CA GLU A 163 -25.89 1.04 -11.32
C GLU A 163 -24.67 1.58 -10.55
N VAL A 164 -23.47 1.43 -11.10
CA VAL A 164 -22.22 1.96 -10.56
C VAL A 164 -21.65 3.08 -11.44
N ASP A 165 -21.39 4.23 -10.83
CA ASP A 165 -20.58 5.30 -11.44
C ASP A 165 -19.09 5.09 -11.13
N LEU A 166 -18.30 4.75 -12.15
CA LEU A 166 -16.87 4.50 -12.00
C LEU A 166 -16.08 5.76 -11.61
N ALA A 167 -16.60 6.97 -11.83
CA ALA A 167 -15.95 8.22 -11.43
C ALA A 167 -15.81 8.38 -9.91
N LYS A 168 -16.53 7.57 -9.12
CA LYS A 168 -16.40 7.49 -7.66
C LYS A 168 -15.04 6.94 -7.21
N TYR A 169 -14.42 6.07 -8.00
CA TYR A 169 -13.22 5.36 -7.62
C TYR A 169 -11.96 6.09 -8.07
N ARG A 170 -10.86 5.90 -7.33
CA ARG A 170 -9.52 6.24 -7.83
C ARG A 170 -8.86 5.09 -8.56
N VAL A 171 -9.16 3.86 -8.16
CA VAL A 171 -8.55 2.64 -8.68
C VAL A 171 -9.60 1.58 -8.88
N LEU A 172 -9.52 0.86 -10.00
CA LEU A 172 -10.18 -0.42 -10.17
C LEU A 172 -9.11 -1.52 -10.14
N TRP A 173 -9.34 -2.53 -9.32
CA TRP A 173 -8.51 -3.73 -9.28
C TRP A 173 -9.32 -4.90 -9.81
N TRP A 174 -8.79 -5.56 -10.84
CA TRP A 174 -9.34 -6.81 -11.34
C TRP A 174 -8.28 -7.91 -11.25
N TYR A 175 -8.56 -8.89 -10.40
CA TYR A 175 -7.87 -10.17 -10.39
C TYR A 175 -8.75 -11.17 -11.15
N PHE A 176 -8.22 -11.83 -12.17
CA PHE A 176 -8.97 -12.78 -12.99
C PHE A 176 -8.11 -13.99 -13.34
N ASP A 177 -8.50 -15.16 -12.84
CA ASP A 177 -7.73 -16.42 -12.98
C ASP A 177 -8.55 -17.56 -13.59
N GLN A 178 -9.81 -17.32 -13.95
CA GLN A 178 -10.68 -18.38 -14.45
C GLN A 178 -10.31 -18.89 -15.87
N SER A 179 -9.68 -18.08 -16.71
CA SER A 179 -9.50 -18.39 -18.14
C SER A 179 -8.54 -17.44 -18.87
N ALA A 180 -7.74 -18.01 -19.78
CA ALA A 180 -6.91 -17.25 -20.74
C ALA A 180 -7.69 -16.24 -21.62
N GLU A 181 -8.97 -16.53 -21.86
CA GLU A 181 -9.87 -15.63 -22.58
C GLU A 181 -10.73 -14.82 -21.62
N LEU A 182 -10.85 -13.53 -21.91
CA LEU A 182 -11.66 -12.61 -21.11
C LEU A 182 -13.15 -12.97 -21.21
N PRO A 183 -13.92 -12.79 -20.12
CA PRO A 183 -15.34 -13.07 -20.08
C PRO A 183 -16.13 -12.10 -20.97
N GLU A 184 -17.21 -12.58 -21.60
CA GLU A 184 -18.01 -11.79 -22.54
C GLU A 184 -18.52 -10.47 -21.94
N ILE A 185 -18.93 -10.48 -20.66
CA ILE A 185 -19.41 -9.27 -19.97
C ILE A 185 -18.35 -8.18 -19.87
N ALA A 186 -17.07 -8.54 -19.71
CA ALA A 186 -15.97 -7.56 -19.70
C ALA A 186 -15.72 -6.96 -21.09
N LEU A 187 -16.12 -7.66 -22.16
CA LEU A 187 -15.96 -7.21 -23.55
C LEU A 187 -17.21 -6.51 -24.10
N ASP A 188 -18.27 -6.36 -23.30
CA ASP A 188 -19.44 -5.59 -23.67
C ASP A 188 -19.05 -4.14 -24.00
N ASN A 189 -19.64 -3.56 -25.04
CA ASN A 189 -19.29 -2.21 -25.50
C ASN A 189 -19.54 -1.13 -24.43
N THR A 190 -20.56 -1.29 -23.59
CA THR A 190 -20.90 -0.36 -22.51
C THR A 190 -19.87 -0.45 -21.40
N VAL A 191 -19.51 -1.67 -21.01
CA VAL A 191 -18.48 -1.94 -20.01
C VAL A 191 -17.12 -1.42 -20.45
N LEU A 192 -16.70 -1.74 -21.69
CA LEU A 192 -15.46 -1.24 -22.27
C LEU A 192 -15.46 0.28 -22.33
N ALA A 193 -16.55 0.92 -22.75
CA ALA A 193 -16.64 2.37 -22.78
C ALA A 193 -16.48 2.98 -21.37
N SER A 194 -17.22 2.47 -20.39
CA SER A 194 -17.17 2.96 -19.01
C SER A 194 -15.78 2.82 -18.38
N VAL A 195 -15.15 1.64 -18.48
CA VAL A 195 -13.81 1.43 -17.91
C VAL A 195 -12.75 2.22 -18.67
N ASN A 196 -12.88 2.35 -19.99
CA ASN A 196 -11.95 3.14 -20.80
C ASN A 196 -12.07 4.63 -20.48
N ASP A 197 -13.28 5.16 -20.30
CA ASP A 197 -13.50 6.56 -19.91
C ASP A 197 -12.97 6.83 -18.51
N PHE A 198 -13.17 5.91 -17.56
CA PHE A 198 -12.54 5.95 -16.23
C PHE A 198 -11.01 6.03 -16.34
N TYR A 199 -10.40 5.13 -17.11
CA TYR A 199 -8.94 5.06 -17.26
C TYR A 199 -8.38 6.31 -17.98
N LYS A 200 -9.07 6.79 -19.02
CA LYS A 200 -8.71 8.02 -19.73
C LYS A 200 -8.83 9.28 -18.88
N SER A 201 -9.74 9.28 -17.90
CA SER A 201 -9.98 10.40 -16.99
C SER A 201 -9.07 10.42 -15.77
N GLY A 202 -8.09 9.51 -15.68
CA GLY A 202 -7.11 9.49 -14.60
C GLY A 202 -7.25 8.32 -13.62
N GLY A 203 -8.28 7.49 -13.75
CA GLY A 203 -8.49 6.33 -12.91
C GLY A 203 -7.36 5.29 -13.05
N GLY A 204 -6.89 4.73 -11.93
CA GLY A 204 -5.85 3.71 -11.90
C GLY A 204 -6.40 2.30 -12.18
N LEU A 205 -5.62 1.46 -12.84
CA LEU A 205 -5.96 0.04 -13.05
C LEU A 205 -4.89 -0.87 -12.43
N LEU A 206 -5.27 -1.80 -11.57
CA LEU A 206 -4.44 -2.95 -11.20
C LEU A 206 -5.04 -4.19 -11.86
N LEU A 207 -4.23 -4.90 -12.65
CA LEU A 207 -4.66 -6.08 -13.40
C LEU A 207 -3.71 -7.24 -13.10
N ASN A 208 -4.26 -8.36 -12.64
CA ASN A 208 -3.51 -9.57 -12.31
C ASN A 208 -3.91 -10.74 -13.22
N SER A 209 -2.98 -11.67 -13.45
CA SER A 209 -3.20 -12.89 -14.25
C SER A 209 -3.84 -12.54 -15.61
N HIS A 210 -4.92 -13.21 -16.02
CA HIS A 210 -5.55 -13.02 -17.32
C HIS A 210 -6.27 -11.68 -17.48
N ALA A 211 -6.57 -10.96 -16.38
CA ALA A 211 -7.10 -9.59 -16.45
C ALA A 211 -6.15 -8.63 -17.18
N CYS A 212 -4.85 -8.94 -17.19
CA CYS A 212 -3.83 -8.20 -17.93
C CYS A 212 -4.17 -7.99 -19.42
N ARG A 213 -4.87 -8.95 -20.03
CA ARG A 213 -5.33 -8.86 -21.42
C ARG A 213 -6.23 -7.66 -21.68
N TYR A 214 -6.87 -7.13 -20.64
CA TYR A 214 -7.85 -6.06 -20.76
C TYR A 214 -7.25 -4.77 -21.30
N LEU A 215 -5.94 -4.52 -21.12
CA LEU A 215 -5.27 -3.36 -21.71
C LEU A 215 -5.27 -3.36 -23.25
N TRP A 216 -5.31 -4.53 -23.90
CA TRP A 216 -5.52 -4.60 -25.36
C TRP A 216 -6.95 -4.27 -25.73
N SER A 217 -7.93 -4.80 -24.99
CA SER A 217 -9.36 -4.52 -25.22
C SER A 217 -9.70 -3.04 -25.03
N LEU A 218 -9.07 -2.36 -24.07
CA LEU A 218 -9.20 -0.91 -23.85
C LEU A 218 -8.45 -0.06 -24.88
N GLY A 219 -7.64 -0.68 -25.73
CA GLY A 219 -6.80 -0.03 -26.75
C GLY A 219 -5.53 0.63 -26.18
N ARG A 220 -5.20 0.40 -24.90
CA ARG A 220 -3.97 0.94 -24.28
C ARG A 220 -2.73 0.32 -24.90
N ILE A 221 -2.77 -0.99 -25.15
CA ILE A 221 -1.72 -1.69 -25.88
C ILE A 221 -2.21 -1.93 -27.30
N GLY A 222 -1.67 -1.15 -28.26
CA GLY A 222 -2.04 -1.23 -29.67
C GLY A 222 -1.21 -2.22 -30.50
N ILE A 223 -0.21 -2.86 -29.88
CA ILE A 223 0.71 -3.78 -30.54
C ILE A 223 0.36 -5.24 -30.24
N GLN A 224 0.66 -6.12 -31.19
CA GLN A 224 0.60 -7.57 -30.99
C GLN A 224 2.02 -8.05 -30.70
N VAL A 225 2.25 -8.48 -29.46
CA VAL A 225 3.52 -9.03 -29.00
C VAL A 225 3.38 -10.54 -28.81
N PRO A 226 4.48 -11.33 -28.90
CA PRO A 226 4.44 -12.71 -28.50
C PRO A 226 4.12 -12.81 -27.00
N MET A 227 3.28 -13.78 -26.64
CA MET A 227 2.78 -13.96 -25.29
C MET A 227 2.97 -15.41 -24.85
N VAL A 228 3.25 -15.61 -23.57
CA VAL A 228 3.08 -16.90 -22.90
C VAL A 228 1.87 -16.77 -21.99
N ILE A 229 0.84 -17.55 -22.29
CA ILE A 229 -0.41 -17.59 -21.53
C ILE A 229 -0.57 -19.02 -20.98
N GLY A 230 -0.56 -19.13 -19.65
CA GLY A 230 -0.84 -20.37 -18.93
C GLY A 230 -2.25 -20.32 -18.35
N SER A 231 -3.01 -21.42 -18.43
CA SER A 231 -4.38 -21.53 -17.92
C SER A 231 -4.78 -22.99 -17.70
N GLY A 232 -3.80 -23.81 -17.29
CA GLY A 232 -4.01 -25.24 -17.04
C GLY A 232 -4.09 -25.50 -15.54
N GLU A 233 -4.53 -26.69 -15.14
CA GLU A 233 -4.76 -27.10 -13.74
C GLU A 233 -3.57 -26.95 -12.77
N GLY A 234 -2.39 -26.55 -13.25
CA GLY A 234 -1.18 -26.51 -12.48
C GLY A 234 -0.43 -27.84 -12.37
N PHE A 235 0.62 -27.81 -11.57
CA PHE A 235 1.48 -28.95 -11.30
C PHE A 235 2.21 -28.78 -9.97
N GLU A 236 2.70 -29.90 -9.44
CA GLU A 236 3.54 -29.90 -8.26
C GLU A 236 4.99 -29.52 -8.61
N ASN A 237 5.55 -28.55 -7.90
CA ASN A 237 6.89 -28.03 -8.15
C ASN A 237 7.64 -27.74 -6.85
N SER A 238 8.90 -28.20 -6.76
CA SER A 238 9.74 -28.06 -5.56
C SER A 238 10.44 -26.71 -5.42
N ASP A 239 10.40 -25.87 -6.44
CA ASP A 239 11.19 -24.64 -6.49
C ASP A 239 10.47 -23.49 -5.77
N THR A 240 11.21 -22.45 -5.41
CA THR A 240 10.61 -21.15 -5.08
C THR A 240 10.59 -20.32 -6.34
N TRP A 241 9.44 -19.71 -6.66
CA TRP A 241 9.36 -18.76 -7.77
C TRP A 241 9.32 -17.33 -7.24
N GLY A 242 9.84 -16.40 -8.03
CA GLY A 242 10.06 -15.02 -7.62
C GLY A 242 10.02 -14.06 -8.79
N ILE A 243 10.15 -12.77 -8.47
CA ILE A 243 10.18 -11.68 -9.44
C ILE A 243 11.56 -11.05 -9.43
N GLY A 244 12.21 -11.02 -10.59
CA GLY A 244 13.41 -10.25 -10.82
C GLY A 244 13.09 -8.77 -10.98
N VAL A 245 13.82 -7.92 -10.25
CA VAL A 245 13.66 -6.44 -10.28
C VAL A 245 14.95 -5.74 -10.71
N THR A 246 15.94 -6.50 -11.18
CA THR A 246 17.13 -5.96 -11.80
C THR A 246 17.41 -6.68 -13.10
N LEU A 247 17.49 -5.96 -14.21
CA LEU A 247 17.96 -6.51 -15.49
C LEU A 247 19.40 -6.05 -15.70
N ARG A 248 20.33 -7.00 -15.84
CA ARG A 248 21.76 -6.71 -15.98
C ARG A 248 22.25 -7.19 -17.35
N PRO A 249 22.66 -6.27 -18.24
CA PRO A 249 23.28 -6.68 -19.49
C PRO A 249 24.64 -7.36 -19.25
N GLU A 250 24.87 -8.54 -19.85
CA GLU A 250 26.11 -9.32 -19.68
C GLU A 250 27.33 -8.56 -20.22
N ASN A 251 27.12 -7.69 -21.20
CA ASN A 251 28.17 -6.92 -21.87
C ASN A 251 28.62 -5.64 -21.12
N GLY A 252 28.27 -5.48 -19.84
CA GLY A 252 28.72 -4.35 -19.02
C GLY A 252 27.95 -3.04 -19.26
N GLY A 253 26.70 -3.13 -19.72
CA GLY A 253 25.77 -2.01 -19.82
C GLY A 253 25.11 -1.61 -18.50
N TRP A 254 24.21 -0.63 -18.54
CA TRP A 254 23.45 -0.18 -17.36
C TRP A 254 22.51 -1.27 -16.86
N ALA A 255 22.58 -1.57 -15.57
CA ALA A 255 21.58 -2.40 -14.92
C ALA A 255 20.30 -1.56 -14.71
N HIS A 256 19.16 -2.07 -15.16
CA HIS A 256 17.86 -1.48 -14.84
C HIS A 256 17.43 -2.06 -13.50
N ASP A 257 17.64 -1.31 -12.42
CA ASP A 257 17.22 -1.68 -11.07
C ASP A 257 15.97 -0.89 -10.68
N VAL A 258 14.84 -1.58 -10.64
CA VAL A 258 13.53 -1.01 -10.28
C VAL A 258 13.15 -1.33 -8.84
N SER A 259 14.07 -1.88 -8.02
CA SER A 259 13.80 -2.24 -6.61
C SER A 259 13.39 -1.07 -5.71
N ASN A 260 13.67 0.18 -6.13
CA ASN A 260 13.24 1.39 -5.43
C ASN A 260 11.83 1.88 -5.84
N HIS A 261 11.19 1.23 -6.81
CA HIS A 261 9.84 1.60 -7.22
C HIS A 261 8.85 1.46 -6.04
N PRO A 262 7.89 2.38 -5.85
CA PRO A 262 7.00 2.36 -4.69
C PRO A 262 6.24 1.05 -4.46
N VAL A 263 5.96 0.29 -5.53
CA VAL A 263 5.32 -1.04 -5.44
C VAL A 263 6.13 -2.06 -4.63
N TYR A 264 7.46 -1.87 -4.55
CA TYR A 264 8.36 -2.75 -3.80
C TYR A 264 8.65 -2.26 -2.38
N SER A 265 8.03 -1.16 -1.94
CA SER A 265 8.28 -0.57 -0.62
C SER A 265 8.08 -1.58 0.51
N GLY A 266 9.14 -1.79 1.29
CA GLY A 266 9.13 -2.71 2.44
C GLY A 266 9.08 -4.19 2.09
N ILE A 267 9.25 -4.59 0.81
CA ILE A 267 9.51 -5.98 0.43
C ILE A 267 11.01 -6.24 0.62
N SER A 268 11.35 -7.34 1.29
CA SER A 268 12.76 -7.71 1.46
C SER A 268 13.26 -8.39 0.18
N MET A 269 14.26 -7.78 -0.46
CA MET A 269 14.88 -8.30 -1.67
C MET A 269 15.97 -9.31 -1.32
N ASN A 270 15.98 -10.43 -2.04
CA ASN A 270 17.17 -11.25 -2.18
C ASN A 270 18.14 -10.55 -3.13
N GLU A 271 19.44 -10.67 -2.88
CA GLU A 271 20.49 -10.16 -3.74
C GLU A 271 21.54 -11.26 -3.96
N ASP A 272 21.73 -11.65 -5.22
CA ASP A 272 22.72 -12.64 -5.61
C ASP A 272 24.13 -12.03 -5.61
N GLY A 273 25.17 -12.87 -5.68
CA GLY A 273 26.57 -12.40 -5.61
C GLY A 273 27.02 -11.45 -6.72
N ASP A 274 26.27 -11.37 -7.82
CA ASP A 274 26.47 -10.41 -8.91
C ASP A 274 25.57 -9.17 -8.80
N GLY A 275 24.81 -9.04 -7.71
CA GLY A 275 23.92 -7.91 -7.41
C GLY A 275 22.57 -7.95 -8.13
N TYR A 276 22.17 -9.09 -8.71
CA TYR A 276 20.80 -9.29 -9.18
C TYR A 276 19.83 -9.34 -8.01
N LYS A 277 18.79 -8.52 -8.06
CA LYS A 277 17.76 -8.47 -7.01
C LYS A 277 16.48 -9.12 -7.46
N TRP A 278 15.88 -9.87 -6.55
CA TRP A 278 14.59 -10.51 -6.76
C TRP A 278 13.89 -10.72 -5.42
N PHE A 279 12.58 -11.02 -5.43
CA PHE A 279 11.88 -11.44 -4.23
C PHE A 279 10.97 -12.63 -4.53
N PRO A 280 10.83 -13.58 -3.57
CA PRO A 280 10.00 -14.75 -3.76
C PRO A 280 8.51 -14.39 -3.62
N VAL A 281 7.67 -15.04 -4.41
CA VAL A 281 6.20 -14.85 -4.39
C VAL A 281 5.46 -16.14 -4.10
N ILE A 282 5.99 -17.30 -4.49
CA ILE A 282 5.39 -18.60 -4.20
C ILE A 282 6.44 -19.65 -3.89
N GLY A 283 6.19 -20.42 -2.82
CA GLY A 283 7.07 -21.48 -2.34
C GLY A 283 6.82 -22.83 -3.02
N PRO A 284 7.55 -23.88 -2.60
CA PRO A 284 7.32 -25.25 -3.06
C PRO A 284 5.86 -25.70 -2.82
N GLY A 285 5.27 -26.46 -3.74
CA GLY A 285 3.90 -26.93 -3.64
C GLY A 285 3.21 -27.10 -5.00
N TRP A 286 1.88 -27.24 -4.98
CA TRP A 286 1.08 -27.08 -6.18
C TRP A 286 1.10 -25.62 -6.64
N LYS A 287 1.15 -25.39 -7.96
CA LYS A 287 1.17 -24.07 -8.58
C LYS A 287 0.41 -24.14 -9.89
N GLU A 288 -0.48 -23.19 -10.12
CA GLU A 288 -1.32 -23.12 -11.31
C GLU A 288 -0.53 -22.63 -12.53
N ASP A 289 0.45 -21.74 -12.30
CA ASP A 289 1.28 -21.14 -13.35
C ASP A 289 0.45 -20.41 -14.42
N HIS A 290 -0.60 -19.71 -13.97
CA HIS A 290 -1.50 -18.91 -14.81
C HIS A 290 -0.84 -17.63 -15.31
N ASN A 291 0.13 -17.80 -16.20
CA ASN A 291 0.86 -16.71 -16.81
C ASN A 291 -0.01 -15.92 -17.80
N HIS A 292 0.27 -14.64 -17.87
CA HIS A 292 -0.08 -13.77 -18.98
C HIS A 292 1.11 -12.82 -19.19
N VAL A 293 2.23 -13.29 -19.73
CA VAL A 293 3.47 -12.49 -19.84
C VAL A 293 3.83 -12.21 -21.30
N MET A 294 4.39 -11.03 -21.56
CA MET A 294 4.93 -10.66 -22.87
C MET A 294 6.30 -11.32 -23.02
N GLU A 295 6.51 -12.13 -24.05
CA GLU A 295 7.74 -12.91 -24.23
C GLU A 295 8.37 -12.62 -25.59
N ASN A 296 9.65 -12.99 -25.76
CA ASN A 296 10.41 -12.79 -26.98
C ASN A 296 10.41 -11.32 -27.45
N MET A 297 10.56 -10.39 -26.51
CA MET A 297 10.70 -8.95 -26.79
C MET A 297 11.91 -8.64 -27.71
N PRO A 298 13.09 -9.28 -27.55
CA PRO A 298 14.21 -9.09 -28.47
C PRO A 298 13.82 -9.43 -29.92
N GLY A 299 13.14 -10.56 -30.12
CA GLY A 299 12.67 -10.98 -31.44
C GLY A 299 11.57 -10.09 -32.00
N TYR A 300 10.65 -9.61 -31.15
CA TYR A 300 9.61 -8.66 -31.56
C TYR A 300 10.20 -7.35 -32.09
N PHE A 301 11.17 -6.77 -31.38
CA PHE A 301 11.82 -5.53 -31.81
C PHE A 301 12.90 -5.76 -32.89
N GLY A 302 13.31 -7.00 -33.13
CA GLY A 302 14.42 -7.33 -34.04
C GLY A 302 15.77 -6.85 -33.51
N ILE A 303 15.90 -6.75 -32.19
CA ILE A 303 17.09 -6.25 -31.49
C ILE A 303 17.69 -7.42 -30.72
N GLY A 304 18.98 -7.68 -30.96
CA GLY A 304 19.73 -8.69 -30.21
C GLY A 304 21.08 -8.14 -29.76
N PRO A 305 21.80 -8.89 -28.91
CA PRO A 305 21.35 -10.07 -28.13
C PRO A 305 20.26 -9.75 -27.09
N ASN A 306 19.71 -10.77 -26.40
CA ASN A 306 18.61 -10.61 -25.43
C ASN A 306 18.93 -9.62 -24.28
N ASP A 307 20.20 -9.41 -23.99
CA ASP A 307 20.70 -8.50 -22.97
C ASP A 307 21.00 -7.10 -23.53
N ASN A 308 20.60 -6.79 -24.76
CA ASN A 308 20.78 -5.46 -25.36
C ASN A 308 19.82 -4.43 -24.73
N PRO A 309 20.31 -3.37 -24.05
CA PRO A 309 19.46 -2.37 -23.40
C PRO A 309 18.57 -1.57 -24.35
N GLU A 310 18.84 -1.57 -25.66
CA GLU A 310 17.92 -0.97 -26.66
C GLU A 310 16.55 -1.66 -26.67
N ILE A 311 16.46 -2.92 -26.23
CA ILE A 311 15.18 -3.65 -26.08
C ILE A 311 14.32 -3.00 -25.00
N TYR A 312 14.94 -2.67 -23.84
CA TYR A 312 14.25 -1.95 -22.77
C TYR A 312 13.74 -0.60 -23.27
N VAL A 313 14.60 0.18 -23.93
CA VAL A 313 14.25 1.50 -24.47
C VAL A 313 13.08 1.39 -25.45
N ALA A 314 13.17 0.48 -26.42
CA ALA A 314 12.11 0.26 -27.42
C ALA A 314 10.77 -0.11 -26.76
N PHE A 315 10.80 -0.95 -25.72
CA PHE A 315 9.62 -1.31 -24.95
C PHE A 315 9.04 -0.12 -24.19
N THR A 316 9.86 0.55 -23.37
CA THR A 316 9.38 1.62 -22.47
C THR A 316 8.93 2.86 -23.23
N GLU A 317 9.64 3.25 -24.31
CA GLU A 317 9.23 4.39 -25.13
C GLU A 317 8.03 4.05 -26.00
N GLY A 318 8.00 2.85 -26.60
CA GLY A 318 6.92 2.42 -27.49
C GLY A 318 5.57 2.27 -26.81
N LEU A 319 5.56 1.87 -25.53
CA LEU A 319 4.34 1.66 -24.74
C LEU A 319 4.05 2.77 -23.71
N GLN A 320 4.97 3.74 -23.58
CA GLN A 320 5.00 4.70 -22.48
C GLN A 320 4.83 3.99 -21.14
N ALA A 321 5.81 3.16 -20.80
CA ALA A 321 5.75 2.21 -19.71
C ALA A 321 7.07 2.12 -18.94
N GLU A 322 7.02 1.60 -17.72
CA GLU A 322 8.16 1.16 -16.91
C GLU A 322 8.12 -0.36 -16.83
N TRP A 323 9.23 -1.03 -17.11
CA TRP A 323 9.35 -2.49 -17.04
C TRP A 323 9.77 -2.88 -15.62
N LEU A 324 8.78 -3.21 -14.80
CA LEU A 324 8.95 -3.37 -13.35
C LEU A 324 9.48 -4.75 -12.96
N GLY A 325 9.27 -5.79 -13.78
CA GLY A 325 9.75 -7.09 -13.39
C GLY A 325 9.60 -8.20 -14.41
N VAL A 326 10.36 -9.25 -14.14
CA VAL A 326 10.47 -10.48 -14.92
C VAL A 326 10.35 -11.68 -13.99
N TRP A 327 10.16 -12.88 -14.53
CA TRP A 327 10.35 -14.10 -13.74
C TRP A 327 11.78 -14.11 -13.18
N ALA A 328 11.99 -14.46 -11.90
CA ALA A 328 13.33 -14.38 -11.27
C ALA A 328 14.39 -15.29 -11.93
N GLY A 329 13.96 -16.31 -12.71
CA GLY A 329 14.86 -17.12 -13.53
C GLY A 329 15.33 -16.43 -14.82
N ILE A 330 14.64 -15.36 -15.24
CA ILE A 330 14.95 -14.54 -16.40
C ILE A 330 15.77 -13.33 -15.93
N ARG A 331 16.94 -13.12 -16.55
CA ARG A 331 17.90 -12.09 -16.13
C ARG A 331 18.27 -11.12 -17.26
N ASP A 332 17.54 -11.20 -18.38
CA ASP A 332 17.71 -10.40 -19.59
C ASP A 332 16.36 -9.79 -20.03
N TYR A 333 16.32 -9.13 -21.20
CA TYR A 333 15.09 -8.50 -21.72
C TYR A 333 14.20 -9.48 -22.49
N TRP A 334 14.29 -10.79 -22.24
CA TRP A 334 13.48 -11.77 -22.97
C TRP A 334 11.97 -11.61 -22.73
N MET A 335 11.56 -11.33 -21.49
CA MET A 335 10.17 -11.39 -21.04
C MET A 335 9.81 -10.22 -20.11
N ALA A 336 8.64 -9.59 -20.32
CA ALA A 336 8.04 -8.62 -19.42
C ALA A 336 6.80 -9.20 -18.71
N GLY A 337 6.86 -9.27 -17.38
CA GLY A 337 5.82 -9.90 -16.57
C GLY A 337 5.13 -8.93 -15.60
N VAL A 338 5.87 -7.90 -15.16
CA VAL A 338 5.32 -6.77 -14.38
C VAL A 338 5.64 -5.48 -15.11
N VAL A 339 4.62 -4.70 -15.43
CA VAL A 339 4.76 -3.47 -16.21
C VAL A 339 3.88 -2.38 -15.62
N GLU A 340 4.40 -1.18 -15.45
CA GLU A 340 3.56 0.00 -15.24
C GLU A 340 3.37 0.72 -16.57
N PHE A 341 2.12 0.97 -16.95
CA PHE A 341 1.78 1.87 -18.04
C PHE A 341 1.58 3.28 -17.50
N LEU A 342 2.41 4.21 -17.97
CA LEU A 342 2.44 5.59 -17.53
C LEU A 342 1.32 6.41 -18.19
N PRO A 343 0.89 7.54 -17.59
CA PRO A 343 -0.08 8.41 -18.22
C PRO A 343 0.40 8.97 -19.55
N THR A 344 -0.50 9.01 -20.53
CA THR A 344 -0.31 9.63 -21.85
C THR A 344 -1.32 10.75 -22.05
N GLU A 345 -1.27 11.44 -23.20
CA GLU A 345 -2.29 12.42 -23.56
C GLU A 345 -3.70 11.80 -23.67
N GLN A 346 -3.79 10.54 -24.13
CA GLN A 346 -5.06 9.83 -24.27
C GLN A 346 -5.49 9.15 -22.97
N TYR A 347 -4.55 8.54 -22.24
CA TYR A 347 -4.82 7.75 -21.05
C TYR A 347 -4.19 8.44 -19.83
N GLN A 348 -4.96 9.24 -19.08
CA GLN A 348 -4.40 10.00 -17.96
C GLN A 348 -4.13 9.14 -16.72
N GLY A 349 -4.75 7.96 -16.62
CA GLY A 349 -4.53 6.99 -15.55
C GLY A 349 -3.22 6.20 -15.70
N ARG A 350 -2.75 5.66 -14.58
CA ARG A 350 -1.69 4.63 -14.54
C ARG A 350 -2.31 3.23 -14.55
N ALA A 351 -1.62 2.25 -15.10
CA ALA A 351 -2.01 0.84 -14.93
C ALA A 351 -0.82 0.00 -14.49
N ILE A 352 -1.00 -0.88 -13.51
CA ILE A 352 -0.04 -1.93 -13.17
C ILE A 352 -0.58 -3.24 -13.75
N TYR A 353 0.22 -3.79 -14.66
CA TYR A 353 0.09 -5.11 -15.24
C TYR A 353 0.92 -6.07 -14.42
N GLN A 354 0.30 -7.13 -13.88
CA GLN A 354 0.99 -8.22 -13.21
C GLN A 354 0.53 -9.57 -13.78
N GLY A 355 1.27 -10.05 -14.79
CA GLY A 355 0.95 -11.27 -15.50
C GLY A 355 1.77 -12.49 -15.10
N ILE A 356 2.65 -12.38 -14.10
CA ILE A 356 3.45 -13.52 -13.64
C ILE A 356 2.58 -14.49 -12.84
N GLY A 357 2.47 -15.74 -13.29
CA GLY A 357 1.62 -16.79 -12.70
C GLY A 357 2.06 -17.31 -11.33
N GLY A 358 3.06 -16.69 -10.70
CA GLY A 358 3.46 -16.99 -9.31
C GLY A 358 2.77 -16.10 -8.27
N PHE A 359 1.91 -15.18 -8.70
CA PHE A 359 1.15 -14.27 -7.85
C PHE A 359 -0.19 -14.88 -7.39
N GLU A 360 -0.17 -16.12 -6.91
CA GLU A 360 -1.34 -16.83 -6.40
C GLU A 360 -1.72 -16.31 -5.00
N PHE A 361 -2.95 -15.84 -4.85
CA PHE A 361 -3.51 -15.44 -3.56
C PHE A 361 -3.89 -16.64 -2.68
N ASN A 362 -4.08 -17.81 -3.28
CA ASN A 362 -4.36 -19.08 -2.61
C ASN A 362 -3.58 -20.23 -3.26
N GLN A 363 -2.37 -20.50 -2.77
CA GLN A 363 -1.66 -21.71 -3.19
C GLN A 363 -2.47 -22.96 -2.80
N ASN A 364 -2.84 -23.80 -3.77
CA ASN A 364 -3.80 -24.87 -3.48
C ASN A 364 -3.23 -25.92 -2.51
N ALA A 365 -4.07 -26.39 -1.59
CA ALA A 365 -3.77 -27.47 -0.64
C ALA A 365 -3.79 -28.84 -1.33
N GLN A 366 -2.78 -29.09 -2.16
CA GLN A 366 -2.68 -30.23 -3.06
C GLN A 366 -1.24 -30.72 -3.20
N GLY A 367 -1.07 -32.00 -3.54
CA GLY A 367 0.23 -32.64 -3.75
C GLY A 367 0.85 -33.20 -2.47
N GLU A 368 2.10 -33.65 -2.59
CA GLU A 368 2.92 -34.23 -1.52
C GLU A 368 3.90 -33.22 -0.90
N ILE A 369 4.35 -32.21 -1.67
CA ILE A 369 5.38 -31.23 -1.27
C ILE A 369 4.82 -30.20 -0.28
N ASN A 370 3.61 -29.69 -0.52
CA ASN A 370 2.93 -28.71 0.34
C ASN A 370 1.44 -29.04 0.45
N PRO A 371 1.07 -30.15 1.13
CA PRO A 371 -0.31 -30.61 1.18
C PRO A 371 -1.27 -29.64 1.89
N ASP A 372 -0.74 -28.70 2.68
CA ASP A 372 -1.53 -27.70 3.41
C ASP A 372 -1.78 -26.43 2.60
N GLY A 373 -1.13 -26.24 1.44
CA GLY A 373 -1.32 -25.06 0.58
C GLY A 373 -0.80 -23.75 1.19
N VAL A 374 0.01 -23.81 2.25
CA VAL A 374 0.48 -22.59 2.93
C VAL A 374 1.66 -22.00 2.16
N ASN A 375 1.45 -20.89 1.47
CA ASN A 375 2.52 -20.16 0.81
C ASN A 375 3.38 -19.38 1.82
N ALA A 376 4.64 -19.79 2.00
CA ALA A 376 5.59 -19.12 2.88
C ALA A 376 5.87 -17.64 2.52
N TYR A 377 5.54 -17.22 1.29
CA TYR A 377 5.81 -15.88 0.78
C TYR A 377 4.54 -15.04 0.55
N GLN A 378 3.39 -15.46 1.09
CA GLN A 378 2.12 -14.76 0.93
C GLN A 378 2.18 -13.27 1.32
N ALA A 379 2.96 -12.95 2.36
CA ALA A 379 3.18 -11.58 2.81
C ALA A 379 3.80 -10.66 1.73
N ASN A 380 4.58 -11.20 0.81
CA ASN A 380 5.14 -10.43 -0.31
C ASN A 380 4.07 -10.12 -1.36
N ILE A 381 3.18 -11.07 -1.66
CA ILE A 381 2.02 -10.86 -2.55
C ILE A 381 1.14 -9.75 -1.98
N TYR A 382 0.71 -9.89 -0.72
CA TYR A 382 -0.10 -8.87 -0.04
C TYR A 382 0.57 -7.50 -0.01
N ARG A 383 1.88 -7.44 0.22
CA ARG A 383 2.60 -6.18 0.27
C ARG A 383 2.72 -5.53 -1.09
N PHE A 384 3.05 -6.30 -2.14
CA PHE A 384 3.12 -5.79 -3.50
C PHE A 384 1.76 -5.27 -3.97
N THR A 385 0.68 -6.04 -3.75
CA THR A 385 -0.69 -5.63 -4.09
C THR A 385 -1.09 -4.37 -3.33
N ARG A 386 -0.85 -4.33 -2.01
CA ARG A 386 -1.15 -3.14 -1.19
C ARG A 386 -0.41 -1.90 -1.69
N ASN A 387 0.88 -2.03 -1.97
CA ASN A 387 1.68 -0.94 -2.46
C ASN A 387 1.23 -0.48 -3.85
N SER A 388 0.79 -1.41 -4.72
CA SER A 388 0.26 -1.12 -6.05
C SER A 388 -1.04 -0.34 -5.99
N LEU A 389 -2.01 -0.80 -5.19
CA LEU A 389 -3.26 -0.08 -4.93
C LEU A 389 -3.02 1.32 -4.37
N ASN A 390 -2.16 1.42 -3.35
CA ASN A 390 -1.83 2.70 -2.73
C ASN A 390 -1.07 3.64 -3.67
N TYR A 391 -0.21 3.11 -4.54
CA TYR A 391 0.52 3.89 -5.53
C TYR A 391 -0.41 4.42 -6.62
N LEU A 392 -1.30 3.57 -7.14
CA LEU A 392 -2.30 3.95 -8.14
C LEU A 392 -3.34 4.93 -7.59
N ALA A 393 -3.66 4.85 -6.30
CA ALA A 393 -4.62 5.75 -5.66
C ALA A 393 -4.07 7.16 -5.34
N ARG A 394 -2.76 7.41 -5.54
CA ARG A 394 -2.18 8.74 -5.34
C ARG A 394 -2.52 9.66 -6.51
N ARG A 395 -3.08 10.82 -6.22
CA ARG A 395 -3.17 11.92 -7.20
C ARG A 395 -1.75 12.47 -7.47
N LYS A 396 -1.52 12.90 -8.71
CA LYS A 396 -0.27 13.56 -9.13
C LYS A 396 -0.16 14.95 -8.53
#